data_AF-A0A7Y2EI73-F1
#
_entry.id   AF-A0A7Y2EI73-F1
#
_cell.length_a   1.000
_cell.length_b   1.000
_cell.length_c   1.000
_cell.angle_alpha   90.00
_cell.angle_beta   90.00
_cell.angle_gamma   90.00
#
_symmetry.space_group_name_H-M   'P 1'
#
loop_
_entity.id
_entity.type
_entity.pdbx_description
1 polymer ?
#
loop_
_entity_poly.entity_id
_entity_poly.type
_entity_poly.pdbx_seq_one_letter_code
_entity_poly.pdbx_strand_id
1 'polypeptide(L)'
;MPKSISGFSKLSKSKKIDWIIDTYFLNKDEARTIIEQYWNTNKKLQQLHDEFIENTISNFYLPLGVAPNFLINDQLYTIPMAIEESSVVAAASKASKFWLHRGGFKAEVISTVKNGQVHLIYKGDPLVFKAFFEAIKPKL
;
A
#
# COMPACT_ATOMS: atom_id res chain seq x y z
N MET A 1 -0.59 -33.40 6.46
CA MET A 1 0.14 -32.50 7.37
C MET A 1 0.95 -31.52 6.52
N PRO A 2 0.87 -30.20 6.76
CA PRO A 2 1.67 -29.25 6.01
C PRO A 2 3.16 -29.49 6.30
N LYS A 3 3.94 -29.73 5.25
CA LYS A 3 5.39 -29.92 5.34
C LYS A 3 6.06 -28.55 5.35
N SER A 4 7.05 -28.37 6.21
CA SER A 4 7.94 -27.20 6.14
C SER A 4 8.61 -27.14 4.76
N ILE A 5 8.66 -25.96 4.15
CA ILE A 5 9.31 -25.72 2.86
C ILE A 5 10.51 -24.78 3.04
N SER A 6 11.66 -25.20 2.52
CA SER A 6 12.85 -24.36 2.39
C SER A 6 13.01 -23.91 0.93
N GLY A 7 13.44 -22.67 0.73
CA GLY A 7 13.71 -22.13 -0.61
C GLY A 7 12.46 -21.78 -1.44
N PHE A 8 11.29 -21.58 -0.81
CA PHE A 8 10.05 -21.21 -1.51
C PHE A 8 10.22 -20.01 -2.44
N SER A 9 10.99 -19.00 -2.02
CA SER A 9 11.26 -17.80 -2.83
C SER A 9 11.92 -18.09 -4.17
N LYS A 10 12.74 -19.15 -4.25
CA LYS A 10 13.45 -19.59 -5.47
C LYS A 10 12.54 -20.31 -6.46
N LEU A 11 11.34 -20.71 -6.06
CA LEU A 11 10.39 -21.36 -6.95
C LEU A 11 9.86 -20.37 -7.99
N SER A 12 9.61 -20.87 -9.20
CA SER A 12 8.83 -20.13 -10.20
C SER A 12 7.41 -19.89 -9.70
N LYS A 13 6.72 -18.88 -10.25
CA LYS A 13 5.34 -18.55 -9.86
C LYS A 13 4.39 -19.76 -9.94
N SER A 14 4.45 -20.52 -11.03
CA SER A 14 3.67 -21.76 -11.17
C SER A 14 4.00 -22.76 -10.06
N LYS A 15 5.29 -23.02 -9.78
CA LYS A 15 5.69 -23.95 -8.72
C LYS A 15 5.28 -23.50 -7.32
N LYS A 16 5.22 -22.19 -7.07
CA LYS A 16 4.67 -21.62 -5.83
C LYS A 16 3.17 -21.94 -5.70
N ILE A 17 2.43 -21.78 -6.79
CA ILE A 17 1.00 -22.12 -6.86
C ILE A 17 0.79 -23.61 -6.65
N ASP A 18 1.52 -24.46 -7.38
CA ASP A 18 1.44 -25.92 -7.26
C ASP A 18 1.62 -26.35 -5.81
N TRP A 19 2.67 -25.83 -5.15
CA TRP A 19 2.96 -26.14 -3.76
C TRP A 19 1.83 -25.71 -2.80
N ILE A 20 1.28 -24.51 -2.97
CA ILE A 20 0.17 -24.01 -2.14
C ILE A 20 -1.07 -24.88 -2.33
N ILE A 21 -1.43 -25.17 -3.58
CA ILE A 21 -2.61 -25.97 -3.92
C ILE A 21 -2.48 -27.38 -3.35
N ASP A 22 -1.34 -28.03 -3.56
CA ASP A 22 -1.10 -29.39 -3.09
C ASP A 22 -1.06 -29.50 -1.56
N THR A 23 -0.67 -28.43 -0.88
CA THR A 23 -0.49 -28.42 0.58
C THR A 23 -1.78 -28.10 1.33
N TYR A 24 -2.60 -27.18 0.80
CA TYR A 24 -3.69 -26.56 1.57
C TYR A 24 -5.10 -26.78 1.00
N PHE A 25 -5.24 -27.21 -0.25
CA PHE A 25 -6.55 -27.29 -0.91
C PHE A 25 -6.96 -28.74 -1.19
N LEU A 26 -8.22 -29.07 -0.87
CA LEU A 26 -8.83 -30.36 -1.21
C LEU A 26 -9.22 -30.41 -2.70
N ASN A 27 -9.82 -29.33 -3.21
CA ASN A 27 -10.18 -29.19 -4.61
C ASN A 27 -9.11 -28.38 -5.36
N LYS A 28 -8.19 -29.08 -6.02
CA LYS A 28 -6.99 -28.48 -6.62
C LYS A 28 -7.28 -27.69 -7.88
N ASP A 29 -8.19 -28.18 -8.72
CA ASP A 29 -8.51 -27.57 -10.00
C ASP A 29 -9.27 -26.25 -9.82
N GLU A 30 -10.20 -26.22 -8.86
CA GLU A 30 -10.91 -25.00 -8.47
C GLU A 30 -9.95 -23.97 -7.86
N ALA A 31 -9.06 -24.39 -6.95
CA ALA A 31 -8.07 -23.52 -6.35
C ALA A 31 -7.15 -22.87 -7.40
N ARG A 32 -6.67 -23.66 -8.38
CA ARG A 32 -5.86 -23.14 -9.49
C ARG A 32 -6.63 -22.09 -10.28
N THR A 33 -7.86 -22.41 -10.68
CA THR A 33 -8.71 -21.52 -11.45
C THR A 33 -8.91 -20.20 -10.71
N ILE A 34 -9.21 -20.24 -9.41
CA ILE A 34 -9.41 -19.04 -8.59
C ILE A 34 -8.14 -18.19 -8.47
N ILE A 35 -6.97 -18.82 -8.35
CA ILE A 35 -5.69 -18.11 -8.25
C ILE A 35 -5.33 -17.44 -9.58
N GLU A 36 -5.51 -18.15 -10.69
CA GLU A 36 -5.11 -17.67 -12.01
C GLU A 36 -6.12 -16.68 -12.62
N GLN A 37 -7.39 -16.67 -12.18
CA GLN A 37 -8.44 -15.80 -12.75
C GLN A 37 -8.13 -14.30 -12.66
N TYR A 38 -7.36 -13.88 -11.66
CA TYR A 38 -7.01 -12.46 -11.45
C TYR A 38 -5.71 -12.07 -12.14
N TRP A 39 -5.13 -12.95 -12.96
CA TRP A 39 -3.94 -12.61 -13.71
C TRP A 39 -4.29 -11.70 -14.88
N ASN A 40 -3.47 -10.68 -15.09
CA ASN A 40 -3.59 -9.84 -16.26
C ASN A 40 -3.20 -10.63 -17.51
N THR A 41 -4.04 -10.60 -18.54
CA THR A 41 -3.72 -11.19 -19.85
C THR A 41 -2.55 -10.47 -20.52
N ASN A 42 -2.34 -9.19 -20.21
CA ASN A 42 -1.17 -8.45 -20.62
C ASN A 42 0.06 -8.87 -19.80
N LYS A 43 0.98 -9.60 -20.43
CA LYS A 43 2.19 -10.14 -19.80
C LYS A 43 3.11 -9.09 -19.21
N LYS A 44 3.31 -7.95 -19.88
CA LYS A 44 4.17 -6.86 -19.35
C LYS A 44 3.56 -6.23 -18.12
N LEU A 45 2.23 -6.06 -18.12
CA LEU A 45 1.51 -5.57 -16.95
C LEU A 45 1.58 -6.58 -15.80
N GLN A 46 1.34 -7.87 -16.06
CA GLN A 46 1.46 -8.90 -15.01
C GLN A 46 2.87 -8.94 -14.42
N GLN A 47 3.91 -8.82 -15.25
CA GLN A 47 5.29 -8.80 -14.79
C GLN A 47 5.55 -7.62 -13.84
N LEU A 48 5.07 -6.42 -14.17
CA LEU A 48 5.21 -5.25 -13.29
C LEU A 48 4.58 -5.50 -11.91
N HIS A 49 3.40 -6.13 -11.87
CA HIS A 49 2.74 -6.48 -10.61
C HIS A 49 3.50 -7.55 -9.81
N ASP A 50 4.11 -8.52 -10.52
CA ASP A 50 4.92 -9.57 -9.89
C ASP A 50 6.23 -9.02 -9.30
N GLU A 51 6.67 -7.82 -9.70
CA GLU A 51 7.89 -7.15 -9.22
C GLU A 51 7.64 -6.24 -8.01
N PHE A 52 6.38 -5.97 -7.63
CA PHE A 52 6.08 -5.08 -6.48
C PHE A 52 6.44 -5.69 -5.13
N ILE A 53 6.29 -7.01 -4.99
CA ILE A 53 6.63 -7.74 -3.77
C ILE A 53 7.19 -9.12 -4.13
N GLU A 54 7.77 -9.78 -3.15
CA GLU A 54 8.22 -11.16 -3.30
C GLU A 54 7.06 -12.16 -3.17
N ASN A 55 7.26 -13.39 -3.68
CA ASN A 55 6.32 -14.51 -3.52
C ASN A 55 4.88 -14.29 -4.04
N THR A 56 4.69 -13.41 -5.01
CA THR A 56 3.39 -13.19 -5.66
C THR A 56 2.87 -14.46 -6.35
N ILE A 57 1.61 -14.80 -6.09
CA ILE A 57 0.91 -15.91 -6.77
C ILE A 57 -0.29 -15.44 -7.59
N SER A 58 -0.85 -14.27 -7.27
CA SER A 58 -1.97 -13.65 -7.97
C SER A 58 -2.03 -12.16 -7.67
N ASN A 59 -2.95 -11.47 -8.35
CA ASN A 59 -3.31 -10.09 -8.03
C ASN A 59 -4.54 -10.08 -7.13
N PHE A 60 -4.70 -9.00 -6.36
CA PHE A 60 -5.92 -8.71 -5.63
C PHE A 60 -6.46 -7.37 -6.11
N TYR A 61 -7.73 -7.35 -6.54
CA TYR A 61 -8.37 -6.13 -7.01
C TYR A 61 -9.22 -5.52 -5.91
N LEU A 62 -9.08 -4.20 -5.73
CA LEU A 62 -9.94 -3.40 -4.88
C LEU A 62 -10.76 -2.47 -5.78
N PRO A 63 -12.08 -2.31 -5.56
CA PRO A 63 -12.88 -1.39 -6.36
C PRO A 63 -12.29 0.02 -6.35
N LEU A 64 -12.14 0.60 -7.54
CA LEU A 64 -11.67 1.98 -7.71
C LEU A 64 -12.85 2.85 -8.12
N GLY A 65 -13.34 3.66 -7.18
CA GLY A 65 -14.37 4.66 -7.38
C GLY A 65 -13.80 6.08 -7.51
N VAL A 66 -14.68 7.03 -7.80
CA VAL A 66 -14.34 8.46 -7.82
C VAL A 66 -15.39 9.27 -7.06
N ALA A 67 -14.94 10.23 -6.27
CA ALA A 67 -15.79 11.19 -5.57
C ALA A 67 -15.59 12.60 -6.17
N PRO A 68 -16.53 13.09 -6.98
CA PRO A 68 -16.42 14.41 -7.63
C PRO A 68 -16.73 15.56 -6.67
N ASN A 69 -16.64 16.79 -7.19
CA ASN A 69 -17.14 18.03 -6.57
C ASN A 69 -16.38 18.52 -5.33
N PHE A 70 -15.14 18.08 -5.11
CA PHE A 70 -14.30 18.62 -4.06
C PHE A 70 -13.69 19.94 -4.51
N LEU A 71 -14.29 21.05 -4.10
CA LEU A 71 -13.68 22.38 -4.25
C LEU A 71 -12.69 22.58 -3.10
N ILE A 72 -11.38 22.58 -3.38
CA ILE A 72 -10.32 22.75 -2.39
C ILE A 72 -9.45 23.93 -2.83
N ASN A 73 -9.33 24.95 -1.98
CA ASN A 73 -8.58 26.17 -2.31
C ASN A 73 -8.99 26.76 -3.68
N ASP A 74 -10.31 26.81 -3.91
CA ASP A 74 -10.94 27.35 -5.13
C ASP A 74 -10.66 26.56 -6.42
N GLN A 75 -10.07 25.36 -6.31
CA GLN A 75 -9.88 24.43 -7.43
C GLN A 75 -10.76 23.19 -7.26
N LEU A 76 -11.43 22.78 -8.34
CA LEU A 76 -12.33 21.63 -8.34
C LEU A 76 -11.56 20.33 -8.62
N TYR A 77 -11.80 19.32 -7.80
CA TYR A 77 -11.18 18.01 -7.89
C TYR A 77 -12.22 16.88 -7.94
N THR A 78 -11.82 15.80 -8.61
CA THR A 78 -12.44 14.49 -8.51
C THR A 78 -11.45 13.56 -7.85
N ILE A 79 -11.78 13.07 -6.66
CA ILE A 79 -10.87 12.30 -5.82
C ILE A 79 -11.04 10.80 -6.14
N PRO A 80 -10.00 10.09 -6.61
CA PRO A 80 -10.05 8.64 -6.76
C PRO A 80 -9.99 7.95 -5.38
N MET A 81 -10.76 6.88 -5.19
CA MET A 81 -10.86 6.15 -3.93
C MET A 81 -10.84 4.65 -4.20
N ALA A 82 -9.85 3.94 -3.64
CA ALA A 82 -9.80 2.48 -3.67
C ALA A 82 -10.28 1.93 -2.31
N ILE A 83 -11.50 1.38 -2.26
CA ILE A 83 -12.17 0.94 -1.03
C ILE A 83 -13.24 -0.12 -1.34
N GLU A 84 -13.44 -1.09 -0.46
CA GLU A 84 -14.45 -2.15 -0.57
C GLU A 84 -15.79 -1.78 0.09
N GLU A 85 -15.76 -0.85 1.04
CA GLU A 85 -16.93 -0.51 1.85
C GLU A 85 -17.99 0.24 1.04
N SER A 86 -19.21 -0.31 1.07
CA SER A 86 -20.37 0.28 0.42
C SER A 86 -20.70 1.66 1.01
N SER A 87 -21.24 2.56 0.18
CA SER A 87 -21.65 3.92 0.54
C SER A 87 -20.54 4.92 0.89
N VAL A 88 -19.30 4.52 1.16
CA VAL A 88 -18.21 5.47 1.49
C VAL A 88 -18.00 6.52 0.39
N VAL A 89 -17.85 6.07 -0.87
CA VAL A 89 -17.69 6.96 -2.03
C VAL A 89 -18.92 7.86 -2.23
N ALA A 90 -20.12 7.31 -2.01
CA ALA A 90 -21.38 8.07 -2.14
C ALA A 90 -21.51 9.14 -1.06
N ALA A 91 -21.14 8.82 0.19
CA ALA A 91 -21.15 9.75 1.31
C ALA A 91 -20.13 10.87 1.10
N ALA A 92 -18.91 10.56 0.67
CA ALA A 92 -17.89 11.55 0.32
C ALA A 92 -18.38 12.50 -0.79
N SER A 93 -18.99 11.96 -1.84
CA SER A 93 -19.57 12.73 -2.96
C SER A 93 -20.74 13.61 -2.53
N LYS A 94 -21.58 13.12 -1.58
CA LYS A 94 -22.68 13.89 -1.03
C LYS A 94 -22.17 15.07 -0.19
N ALA A 95 -21.14 14.84 0.63
CA ALA A 95 -20.52 15.87 1.44
C ALA A 95 -19.82 16.93 0.58
N SER A 96 -19.07 16.53 -0.44
CA SER A 96 -18.39 17.46 -1.34
C SER A 96 -19.38 18.37 -2.08
N LYS A 97 -20.47 17.80 -2.62
CA LYS A 97 -21.56 18.57 -3.24
C LYS A 97 -22.22 19.55 -2.26
N PHE A 98 -22.38 19.15 -1.00
CA PHE A 98 -22.92 20.02 0.05
C PHE A 98 -22.01 21.22 0.34
N TRP A 99 -20.69 21.02 0.38
CA TRP A 99 -19.72 22.10 0.65
C TRP A 99 -19.37 22.94 -0.58
N LEU A 100 -19.49 22.39 -1.79
CA LEU A 100 -19.16 23.06 -3.05
C LEU A 100 -19.79 24.46 -3.14
N HIS A 101 -21.09 24.57 -2.85
CA HIS A 101 -21.83 25.84 -2.93
C HIS A 101 -21.67 26.73 -1.68
N ARG A 102 -20.87 26.30 -0.68
CA ARG A 102 -20.56 27.03 0.55
C ARG A 102 -19.11 27.54 0.59
N GLY A 103 -18.43 27.58 -0.55
CA GLY A 103 -17.03 28.00 -0.65
C GLY A 103 -16.02 26.87 -0.57
N GLY A 104 -16.48 25.61 -0.52
CA GLY A 104 -15.62 24.44 -0.53
C GLY A 104 -14.79 24.27 0.74
N PHE A 105 -13.68 23.57 0.59
CA PHE A 105 -12.70 23.32 1.64
C PHE A 105 -11.50 24.27 1.47
N LYS A 106 -10.92 24.67 2.60
CA LYS A 106 -9.66 25.42 2.65
C LYS A 106 -8.62 24.57 3.36
N ALA A 107 -7.43 24.48 2.78
CA ALA A 107 -6.35 23.64 3.28
C ALA A 107 -4.99 24.30 3.08
N GLU A 108 -4.06 24.06 3.98
CA GLU A 108 -2.68 24.54 3.90
C GLU A 108 -1.70 23.41 4.25
N VAL A 109 -0.50 23.48 3.69
CA VAL A 109 0.59 22.54 4.01
C VAL A 109 1.45 23.16 5.10
N ILE A 110 1.41 22.59 6.31
CA ILE A 110 2.16 23.09 7.47
C ILE A 110 3.66 22.78 7.35
N SER A 111 4.02 21.60 6.84
CA SER A 111 5.42 21.16 6.64
C SER A 111 5.49 19.94 5.72
N THR A 112 6.61 19.78 5.02
CA THR A 112 6.96 18.58 4.22
C THR A 112 8.19 17.84 4.76
N VAL A 113 8.77 18.32 5.87
CA VAL A 113 9.96 17.74 6.48
C VAL A 113 9.61 16.40 7.14
N LYS A 114 10.34 15.34 6.79
CA LYS A 114 10.21 14.02 7.42
C LYS A 114 11.31 13.81 8.46
N ASN A 115 10.94 13.25 9.60
CA ASN A 115 11.90 12.88 10.65
C ASN A 115 12.45 11.48 10.38
N GLY A 116 13.78 11.37 10.28
CA GLY A 116 14.50 10.11 10.42
C GLY A 116 14.93 9.92 11.87
N GLN A 117 14.82 8.69 12.39
CA GLN A 117 15.22 8.38 13.76
C GLN A 117 16.40 7.42 13.74
N VAL A 118 17.40 7.70 14.58
CA VAL A 118 18.51 6.79 14.85
C VAL A 118 18.42 6.41 16.33
N HIS A 119 18.16 5.13 16.59
CA HIS A 119 18.24 4.58 17.93
C HIS A 119 19.65 4.07 18.19
N LEU A 120 20.24 4.50 19.30
CA LEU A 120 21.58 4.13 19.71
C LEU A 120 21.60 3.83 21.20
N ILE A 121 22.32 2.78 21.57
CA ILE A 121 22.55 2.43 22.96
C ILE A 121 23.90 3.02 23.36
N TYR A 122 23.87 4.03 24.21
CA TYR A 122 25.07 4.67 24.75
C TYR A 122 25.13 4.45 26.26
N LYS A 123 26.21 3.83 26.72
CA LYS A 123 26.41 3.49 28.15
C LYS A 123 27.31 4.49 28.89
N GLY A 124 27.73 5.57 28.22
CA GLY A 124 28.55 6.64 28.82
C GLY A 124 27.68 7.78 29.35
N ASP A 125 28.31 8.92 29.64
CA ASP A 125 27.64 10.11 30.20
C ASP A 125 26.73 10.81 29.16
N PRO A 126 25.40 10.85 29.37
CA PRO A 126 24.47 11.51 28.46
C PRO A 126 24.81 12.97 28.17
N LEU A 127 25.47 13.68 29.08
CA LEU A 127 25.85 15.08 28.89
C LEU A 127 26.94 15.24 27.84
N VAL A 128 27.94 14.36 27.84
CA VAL A 128 29.00 14.33 26.81
C VAL A 128 28.39 14.04 25.44
N PHE A 129 27.48 13.08 25.40
CA PHE A 129 26.79 12.70 24.17
C PHE A 129 25.96 13.86 23.59
N LYS A 130 25.17 14.54 24.43
CA LYS A 130 24.37 15.69 24.02
C LYS A 130 25.25 16.83 23.51
N ALA A 131 26.32 17.17 24.23
CA ALA A 131 27.24 18.23 23.84
C ALA A 131 27.93 17.93 22.49
N PHE A 132 28.31 16.67 22.25
CA PHE A 132 28.85 16.24 20.96
C PHE A 132 27.86 16.49 19.81
N PHE A 133 26.60 16.09 19.99
CA PHE A 133 25.57 16.31 18.96
C PHE A 133 25.30 17.79 18.70
N GLU A 134 25.23 18.61 19.73
CA GLU A 134 25.05 20.07 19.58
C GLU A 134 26.21 20.72 18.83
N ALA A 135 27.46 20.25 19.05
CA ALA A 135 28.64 20.75 18.36
C ALA A 135 28.75 20.30 16.89
N ILE A 136 28.25 19.11 16.56
CA ILE A 136 28.34 18.54 15.20
C ILE A 136 27.14 18.91 14.33
N LYS A 137 25.95 19.07 14.90
CA LYS A 137 24.71 19.34 14.15
C LYS A 137 24.78 20.52 13.16
N PRO A 138 25.46 21.66 13.45
CA PRO A 138 25.59 22.75 12.49
C PRO A 138 26.49 22.47 11.28
N LYS A 139 27.25 21.36 11.29
CA LYS A 139 28.21 20.97 10.25
C LYS A 139 27.67 19.88 9.31
N LEU A 140 26.47 19.36 9.58
CA LEU A 140 25.77 18.33 8.80
C LEU A 140 24.69 18.98 7.94
#